data_AF-K1S4D0-F1
#
_entry.id   AF-K1S4D0-F1
#
_cell.length_a   1.000
_cell.length_b   1.000
_cell.length_c   1.000
_cell.angle_alpha   90.00
_cell.angle_beta   90.00
_cell.angle_gamma   90.00
#
_symmetry.space_group_name_H-M   'P 1'
#
loop_
_entity.id
_entity.type
_entity.pdbx_description
1 polymer ?
#
loop_
_entity_poly.entity_id
_entity_poly.type
_entity_poly.pdbx_seq_one_letter_code
_entity_poly.pdbx_strand_id
1 'polypeptide(L)'
;MVIRGRAPLRVSFGGGGTDVEPFCVEQGGAIIGSTINKYAYCSIIPRDDDQITVHSLDFDMTVKYNAKENYVCDGRLDLVTAALR
;
A
#
# COMPACT_ATOMS: atom_id res chain seq x y z
N MET A 1 -17.75 -13.52 -4.89
CA MET A 1 -17.51 -13.00 -3.52
C MET A 1 -16.76 -11.68 -3.63
N VAL A 2 -16.99 -10.70 -2.75
CA VAL A 2 -16.20 -9.45 -2.73
C VAL A 2 -15.53 -9.34 -1.37
N ILE A 3 -14.20 -9.17 -1.36
CA ILE A 3 -13.40 -8.97 -0.16
C ILE A 3 -13.10 -7.48 -0.06
N ARG A 4 -13.33 -6.86 1.10
CA ARG A 4 -13.08 -5.44 1.32
C ARG A 4 -12.22 -5.24 2.55
N GLY A 5 -11.22 -4.38 2.43
CA GLY A 5 -10.35 -3.95 3.52
C GLY A 5 -10.26 -2.43 3.59
N ARG A 6 -9.99 -1.92 4.79
CA ARG A 6 -9.59 -0.53 4.99
C ARG A 6 -8.50 -0.44 6.04
N ALA A 7 -7.55 0.46 5.86
CA ALA A 7 -6.51 0.78 6.83
C ALA A 7 -6.63 2.25 7.24
N PRO A 8 -6.64 2.58 8.54
CA PRO A 8 -6.72 3.97 8.97
C PRO A 8 -5.40 4.71 8.71
N LEU A 9 -5.51 5.97 8.34
CA LEU A 9 -4.39 6.90 8.30
C LEU A 9 -3.97 7.28 9.72
N ARG A 10 -2.75 7.82 9.88
CA ARG A 10 -2.22 8.26 11.17
C ARG A 10 -1.77 9.72 11.17
N VAL A 11 -1.77 10.32 12.35
CA VAL A 11 -1.08 11.57 12.64
C VAL A 11 -0.05 11.30 13.74
N SER A 12 1.18 11.75 13.53
CA SER A 12 2.24 11.71 14.55
C SER A 12 2.23 13.01 15.34
N PHE A 13 2.24 12.90 16.67
CA PHE A 13 2.28 14.04 17.59
C PHE A 13 3.71 14.39 18.01
N GLY A 14 4.64 13.44 17.95
CA GLY A 14 6.04 13.65 18.30
C GLY A 14 6.95 12.50 17.86
N GLY A 15 8.25 12.78 17.79
CA GLY A 15 9.27 11.80 17.40
C GLY A 15 9.40 11.57 15.89
N GLY A 16 8.78 12.41 15.06
CA GLY A 16 8.86 12.30 13.60
C GLY A 16 10.31 12.36 13.09
N GLY A 17 10.67 11.42 12.22
CA GLY A 17 12.02 11.29 11.67
C GLY A 17 12.95 10.41 12.51
N THR A 18 12.61 10.12 13.77
CA THR A 18 13.42 9.21 14.61
C THR A 18 13.32 7.76 14.15
N ASP A 19 12.32 7.41 13.35
CA ASP A 19 12.10 6.10 12.72
C ASP A 19 12.85 5.92 11.39
N VAL A 20 13.56 6.95 10.92
CA VAL A 20 14.30 6.93 9.66
C VAL A 20 15.77 6.65 9.92
N GLU A 21 16.38 5.83 9.07
CA GLU A 21 17.82 5.59 9.10
C GLU A 21 18.62 6.86 8.74
N PRO A 22 19.80 7.09 9.34
CA PRO A 22 20.52 6.18 10.25
C PRO A 22 20.09 6.29 11.73
N PHE A 23 19.28 7.29 12.09
CA PHE A 23 19.00 7.63 13.48
C PHE A 23 18.38 6.48 14.27
N CYS A 24 17.38 5.79 13.71
CA CYS A 24 16.70 4.69 14.39
C CYS A 24 17.64 3.51 14.71
N VAL A 25 18.65 3.28 13.87
CA VAL A 25 19.66 2.22 14.02
C VAL A 25 20.71 2.61 15.05
N GLU A 26 21.16 3.86 15.04
CA GLU A 26 22.26 4.33 15.90
C GLU A 26 21.81 4.70 17.32
N GLN A 27 20.61 5.29 17.47
CA GLN A 27 20.16 5.91 18.73
C GLN A 27 18.88 5.28 19.30
N GLY A 28 18.17 4.47 18.50
CA GLY A 28 16.83 4.00 18.83
C GLY A 28 15.77 5.08 18.54
N GLY A 29 14.80 4.73 17.69
CA GLY A 29 13.69 5.61 17.29
C GLY A 29 12.43 5.39 18.11
N ALA A 30 11.67 6.45 18.36
CA ALA A 30 10.35 6.36 18.99
C ALA A 30 9.41 7.44 18.45
N ILE A 31 8.21 7.04 18.05
CA ILE A 31 7.14 7.92 17.60
C ILE A 31 5.93 7.78 18.51
N ILE A 32 5.31 8.91 18.84
CA ILE A 32 3.98 8.95 19.43
C ILE A 32 3.00 9.50 18.41
N GLY A 33 1.88 8.81 18.23
CA GLY A 33 0.84 9.18 17.27
C GLY A 33 -0.41 8.35 17.47
N SER A 34 -1.44 8.65 16.68
CA SER A 34 -2.69 7.89 16.69
C SER A 34 -3.26 7.78 15.28
N THR A 35 -4.09 6.76 15.08
CA THR A 35 -4.89 6.64 13.87
C THR A 35 -6.06 7.62 13.90
N ILE A 36 -6.49 8.07 12.73
CA ILE A 36 -7.61 8.99 12.58
C ILE A 36 -8.75 8.33 11.79
N ASN A 37 -9.93 8.93 11.81
CA ASN A 37 -11.12 8.45 11.08
C ASN A 37 -11.06 8.72 9.55
N LYS A 38 -9.86 8.66 8.96
CA LYS A 38 -9.59 8.70 7.53
C LYS A 38 -8.91 7.40 7.13
N TYR A 39 -9.19 6.88 5.95
CA TYR A 39 -8.80 5.51 5.59
C TYR A 39 -8.33 5.42 4.15
N ALA A 40 -7.40 4.49 3.89
CA ALA A 40 -7.17 3.91 2.58
C ALA A 40 -8.08 2.67 2.43
N TYR A 41 -8.66 2.49 1.25
CA TYR A 41 -9.63 1.43 0.97
C TYR A 41 -9.12 0.53 -0.14
N CYS A 42 -9.41 -0.77 -0.04
CA CYS A 42 -9.16 -1.74 -1.09
C CYS A 42 -10.33 -2.72 -1.20
N SER A 43 -10.73 -3.06 -2.42
CA SER A 43 -11.71 -4.11 -2.70
C SER A 43 -11.11 -5.09 -3.70
N ILE A 44 -11.19 -6.37 -3.39
CA ILE A 44 -10.70 -7.46 -4.24
C ILE A 44 -11.90 -8.33 -4.62
N ILE A 45 -11.99 -8.62 -5.91
CA ILE A 45 -12.97 -9.53 -6.48
C ILE A 45 -12.17 -10.68 -7.10
N PRO A 46 -12.22 -11.89 -6.53
CA PRO A 46 -11.61 -13.07 -7.13
C PRO A 46 -12.16 -13.31 -8.54
N ARG A 47 -11.29 -13.78 -9.42
CA ARG A 47 -11.61 -14.10 -10.81
C ARG A 47 -11.17 -15.53 -11.09
N ASP A 48 -11.78 -16.12 -12.11
CA ASP A 48 -11.50 -17.49 -12.56
C ASP A 48 -10.62 -17.52 -13.83
N ASP A 49 -9.94 -16.41 -14.12
CA ASP A 49 -8.96 -16.26 -15.19
C ASP A 49 -7.58 -15.88 -14.64
N ASP A 50 -6.54 -16.01 -15.47
CA ASP A 50 -5.17 -15.61 -15.10
C ASP A 50 -4.95 -14.09 -15.19
N GLN A 51 -6.00 -13.28 -15.06
CA GLN A 51 -5.94 -11.83 -15.25
C GLN A 51 -6.14 -11.09 -13.92
N ILE A 52 -5.25 -10.16 -13.65
CA ILE A 52 -5.35 -9.23 -12.52
C ILE A 52 -5.59 -7.85 -13.10
N THR A 53 -6.67 -7.18 -12.66
CA THR A 53 -6.95 -5.79 -13.02
C THR A 53 -6.93 -4.94 -11.77
N VAL A 54 -6.05 -3.94 -11.75
CA VAL A 54 -5.92 -2.97 -10.67
C VAL A 54 -6.54 -1.67 -11.13
N HIS A 55 -7.53 -1.19 -10.37
CA HIS A 55 -8.13 0.12 -10.55
C HIS A 55 -7.74 1.01 -9.38
N SER A 56 -6.95 2.04 -9.64
CA SER A 56 -6.61 3.09 -8.68
C SER A 56 -7.52 4.28 -8.93
N LEU A 57 -8.39 4.56 -7.96
CA LEU A 57 -9.33 5.69 -8.02
C LEU A 57 -8.65 7.02 -7.67
N ASP A 58 -7.58 6.95 -6.89
CA ASP A 58 -6.77 8.09 -6.43
C ASP A 58 -5.82 8.62 -7.52
N PHE A 59 -5.31 7.74 -8.39
CA PHE A 59 -4.49 8.13 -9.55
C PHE A 59 -5.25 8.07 -10.88
N ASP A 60 -6.55 7.76 -10.86
CA ASP A 60 -7.40 7.55 -12.05
C ASP A 60 -6.72 6.64 -13.10
N MET A 61 -6.20 5.51 -12.63
CA MET A 61 -5.37 4.61 -13.43
C MET A 61 -5.88 3.18 -13.38
N THR A 62 -5.83 2.50 -14.52
CA THR A 62 -6.09 1.05 -14.60
C THR A 62 -4.88 0.35 -15.19
N VAL A 63 -4.39 -0.67 -14.48
CA VAL A 63 -3.29 -1.54 -14.95
C VAL A 63 -3.77 -2.99 -14.96
N LYS A 64 -3.33 -3.74 -15.97
CA LYS A 64 -3.63 -5.17 -16.12
C LYS A 64 -2.35 -5.96 -16.06
N TYR A 65 -2.39 -7.08 -15.36
CA TYR A 65 -1.29 -8.02 -15.25
C TYR A 65 -1.80 -9.44 -15.54
N ASN A 66 -0.92 -10.29 -16.06
CA ASN A 66 -1.16 -11.72 -16.11
C ASN A 66 -0.58 -12.38 -14.84
N ALA A 67 -1.38 -13.22 -14.17
CA ALA A 67 -0.99 -13.90 -12.94
C ALA A 67 0.20 -14.85 -13.10
N LYS A 68 0.54 -15.22 -14.34
CA LYS A 68 1.66 -16.13 -14.69
C LYS A 68 2.95 -15.41 -15.08
N GLU A 69 2.96 -14.08 -15.07
CA GLU A 69 4.12 -13.26 -15.45
C GLU A 69 4.81 -12.66 -14.23
N ASN A 70 6.07 -12.25 -14.41
CA ASN A 70 6.79 -11.50 -13.38
C ASN A 70 6.35 -10.03 -13.39
N TYR A 71 5.92 -9.52 -12.24
CA TYR A 71 5.54 -8.11 -12.10
C TYR A 71 6.78 -7.21 -12.02
N VAL A 72 6.87 -6.19 -12.87
CA VAL A 72 7.97 -5.19 -12.87
C VAL A 72 7.47 -3.90 -12.24
N CYS A 73 8.25 -3.35 -11.30
CA CYS A 73 8.00 -2.00 -10.77
C CYS A 73 8.51 -0.98 -11.80
N ASP A 74 7.60 -0.42 -12.59
CA ASP A 74 7.89 0.48 -13.71
C ASP A 74 7.46 1.93 -13.41
N GLY A 75 7.09 2.23 -12.16
CA GLY A 75 6.56 3.52 -11.72
C GLY A 75 5.04 3.62 -11.84
N ARG A 76 4.34 2.59 -12.35
CA ARG A 76 2.87 2.57 -12.45
C ARG A 76 2.29 1.66 -11.37
N LEU A 77 1.72 2.30 -10.34
CA LEU A 77 1.08 1.61 -9.21
C LEU A 77 2.01 0.59 -8.51
N ASP A 78 3.30 0.92 -8.38
CA ASP A 78 4.32 0.01 -7.81
C ASP A 78 4.00 -0.51 -6.41
N LEU A 79 3.24 0.26 -5.62
CA LEU A 79 2.75 -0.21 -4.31
C LEU A 79 1.87 -1.46 -4.46
N VAL A 80 0.99 -1.48 -5.46
CA VAL A 80 0.14 -2.65 -5.74
C VAL A 80 0.96 -3.74 -6.41
N THR A 81 1.82 -3.40 -7.37
CA THR A 81 2.75 -4.33 -8.02
C THR A 81 3.58 -5.12 -6.99
N ALA A 82 4.10 -4.43 -5.97
CA ALA A 82 4.88 -5.04 -4.90
C ALA A 82 4.05 -5.97 -4.00
N ALA A 83 2.76 -5.68 -3.81
CA ALA A 83 1.84 -6.54 -3.05
C ALA A 83 1.37 -7.78 -3.83
N LEU A 84 1.51 -7.79 -5.16
CA LEU A 84 1.20 -8.94 -6.03
C LEU A 84 2.36 -9.93 -6.16
N ARG A 85 3.60 -9.48 -5.94
CA ARG A 85 4.81 -10.33 -5.91
C ARG A 85 4.81 -11.24 -4.68
#